data_AF-A0A7S7TUA5-F1
#
_entry.id   AF-A0A7S7TUA5-F1
#
_cell.length_a   1.000
_cell.length_b   1.000
_cell.length_c   1.000
_cell.angle_alpha   90.00
_cell.angle_beta   90.00
_cell.angle_gamma   90.00
#
_symmetry.space_group_name_H-M   'P 1'
#
loop_
_entity.id
_entity.type
_entity.pdbx_description
1 polymer ?
#
loop_
_entity_poly.entity_id
_entity_poly.type
_entity_poly.pdbx_seq_one_letter_code
_entity_poly.pdbx_strand_id
1 'polypeptide(L)'
;MPFVFDQTQVEWPDDDSDLPAPRADQFVYLPPPDFGGAREPVHFSLDVPPEPPAPAPITPVMKPLSLWDRLRGRRHPTAQITPAVRAAATACAAREEFTRQRLIAVAVPALRELGVQRLYCRYDGGNDEGFAWLDSAALRDGTRIDADALAQRLTEQRFLDRLVDHGVMKRVDRTSERDQVASFVRDWLCTEFATLLLGRGFGTGEYVMYGAFAVDLDSCTVMDDPKADPVTSNIEIAR
;
A
#
# COMPACT_ATOMS: atom_id res chain seq x y z
N MET A 1 4.31 8.50 9.80
CA MET A 1 3.70 9.52 9.01
C MET A 1 4.69 10.21 8.10
N PRO A 2 4.19 10.73 6.99
CA PRO A 2 5.05 11.21 5.94
C PRO A 2 5.66 12.57 6.22
N PHE A 3 6.81 12.77 5.61
CA PHE A 3 7.25 14.06 5.12
C PHE A 3 6.44 14.39 3.87
N VAL A 4 5.75 15.52 3.86
CA VAL A 4 4.82 15.92 2.78
C VAL A 4 5.23 17.26 2.18
N PHE A 5 5.16 17.34 0.86
CA PHE A 5 5.24 18.57 0.08
C PHE A 5 3.89 18.78 -0.61
N ASP A 6 3.18 19.82 -0.20
CA ASP A 6 1.88 20.21 -0.75
C ASP A 6 2.06 20.88 -2.12
N GLN A 7 1.47 20.29 -3.16
CA GLN A 7 1.57 20.80 -4.53
C GLN A 7 0.42 21.75 -4.91
N THR A 8 -0.59 21.92 -4.06
CA THR A 8 -1.76 22.78 -4.35
C THR A 8 -1.39 24.25 -4.54
N GLN A 9 -0.27 24.68 -3.98
CA GLN A 9 0.24 26.05 -4.06
C GLN A 9 1.27 26.25 -5.19
N VAL A 10 1.58 25.20 -5.95
CA VAL A 10 2.57 25.27 -7.02
C VAL A 10 1.87 25.63 -8.33
N GLU A 11 2.22 26.78 -8.90
CA GLU A 11 1.72 27.22 -10.20
C GLU A 11 2.38 26.38 -11.30
N TRP A 12 1.55 25.65 -12.06
CA TRP A 12 2.02 24.84 -13.17
C TRP A 12 2.49 25.75 -14.31
N PRO A 13 3.63 25.46 -14.94
CA PRO A 13 4.09 26.23 -16.09
C PRO A 13 3.08 26.19 -17.24
N ASP A 14 2.84 27.34 -17.88
CA ASP A 14 1.97 27.45 -19.06
C ASP A 14 2.51 26.69 -20.29
N ASP A 15 3.76 26.22 -20.24
CA ASP A 15 4.48 25.59 -21.35
C ASP A 15 4.53 24.06 -21.28
N ASP A 16 3.66 23.45 -20.46
CA ASP A 16 3.59 22.00 -20.20
C ASP A 16 4.92 21.40 -19.68
N SER A 17 5.84 22.22 -19.15
CA SER A 17 7.06 21.71 -18.53
C SER A 17 6.78 21.10 -17.15
N ASP A 18 7.55 20.05 -16.83
CA ASP A 18 7.48 19.42 -15.51
C ASP A 18 7.94 20.42 -14.42
N LEU A 19 7.22 20.42 -13.31
CA LEU A 19 7.63 21.18 -12.13
C LEU A 19 8.99 20.66 -11.61
N PRO A 20 9.88 21.56 -11.15
CA PRO A 20 11.13 21.12 -10.54
C PRO A 20 10.84 20.25 -9.32
N ALA A 21 11.60 19.16 -9.18
CA ALA A 21 11.52 18.28 -8.02
C ALA A 21 11.67 19.07 -6.71
N PRO A 22 10.82 18.82 -5.70
CA PRO A 22 10.92 19.49 -4.41
C PRO A 22 12.24 19.13 -3.71
N ARG A 23 12.81 20.08 -2.98
CA ARG A 23 13.99 19.85 -2.13
C ARG A 23 13.60 19.24 -0.80
N ALA A 24 14.51 18.49 -0.18
CA ALA A 24 14.26 17.86 1.11
C ALA A 24 13.87 18.86 2.22
N ASP A 25 14.39 20.09 2.19
CA ASP A 25 14.07 21.16 3.16
C ASP A 25 12.66 21.75 3.00
N GLN A 26 11.95 21.43 1.92
CA GLN A 26 10.58 21.88 1.65
C GLN A 26 9.51 20.92 2.18
N PHE A 27 9.90 19.70 2.59
CA PHE A 27 8.96 18.75 3.14
C PHE A 27 8.70 19.01 4.63
N VAL A 28 7.44 18.87 5.03
CA VAL A 28 7.01 19.00 6.42
C VAL A 28 6.56 17.65 6.94
N TYR A 29 7.08 17.25 8.09
CA TYR A 29 6.59 16.05 8.78
C TYR A 29 5.21 16.31 9.36
N LEU A 30 4.23 15.50 8.97
CA LEU A 30 2.84 15.59 9.46
C LEU A 30 2.51 14.37 10.33
N PRO A 31 2.28 14.50 11.65
CA PRO A 31 2.04 13.35 12.53
C PRO A 31 0.65 12.69 12.32
N PRO A 32 0.36 11.52 12.97
CA PRO A 32 -0.78 10.68 12.60
C PRO A 32 -2.15 11.33 12.56
N PRO A 33 -2.52 12.17 13.55
CA PRO A 33 -3.83 12.82 13.54
C PRO A 33 -3.99 13.86 12.42
N ASP A 34 -2.88 14.38 11.86
CA ASP A 34 -2.91 15.54 10.97
C ASP A 34 -2.96 15.14 9.48
N PHE A 35 -2.37 13.99 9.11
CA PHE A 35 -2.36 13.51 7.73
C PHE A 35 -3.49 12.49 7.41
N GLY A 36 -4.15 11.94 8.43
CA GLY A 36 -5.27 10.98 8.24
C GLY A 36 -4.89 9.50 8.32
N GLY A 37 -3.71 9.18 8.86
CA GLY A 37 -3.25 7.82 9.13
C GLY A 37 -3.84 7.21 10.41
N ALA A 38 -3.55 5.94 10.65
CA ALA A 38 -3.95 5.27 11.89
C ALA A 38 -3.12 5.79 13.09
N ARG A 39 -3.71 5.77 14.29
CA ARG A 39 -2.97 6.13 15.50
C ARG A 39 -1.91 5.09 15.80
N GLU A 40 -0.69 5.56 16.04
CA GLU A 40 0.44 4.71 16.36
C GLU A 40 0.44 4.26 17.84
N PRO A 41 0.96 3.06 18.14
CA PRO A 41 1.37 2.02 17.19
C PRO A 41 0.15 1.37 16.51
N VAL A 42 0.28 1.08 15.21
CA VAL A 42 -0.77 0.38 14.46
C VAL A 42 -0.62 -1.12 14.69
N HIS A 43 -1.64 -1.75 15.27
CA HIS A 43 -1.63 -3.19 15.50
C HIS A 43 -2.20 -3.95 14.30
N PHE A 44 -1.58 -5.07 13.96
CA PHE A 44 -2.14 -6.04 13.02
C PHE A 44 -2.39 -7.39 13.70
N SER A 45 -3.36 -8.14 13.18
CA SER A 45 -3.68 -9.47 13.67
C SER A 45 -3.16 -10.55 12.73
N LEU A 46 -2.82 -11.70 13.30
CA LEU A 46 -2.55 -12.94 12.55
C LEU A 46 -3.80 -13.85 12.49
N ASP A 47 -4.86 -13.49 13.21
CA ASP A 47 -6.13 -14.21 13.17
C ASP A 47 -6.91 -13.83 11.92
N VAL A 48 -6.99 -14.76 10.97
CA VAL A 48 -7.70 -14.54 9.71
C VAL A 48 -9.21 -14.78 9.93
N PRO A 49 -10.07 -13.78 9.70
CA PRO A 49 -11.52 -13.95 9.79
C PRO A 49 -12.03 -14.85 8.66
N PRO A 50 -13.28 -15.36 8.75
CA PRO A 50 -13.87 -16.12 7.65
C PRO A 50 -13.93 -15.27 6.38
N GLU A 51 -13.75 -15.95 5.24
CA GLU A 51 -13.75 -15.32 3.92
C GLU A 51 -15.07 -14.59 3.64
N PRO A 52 -15.04 -13.29 3.29
CA PRO A 52 -16.25 -12.55 2.98
C PRO A 52 -16.85 -13.03 1.65
N PRO A 53 -18.18 -12.94 1.49
CA PRO A 53 -18.85 -13.33 0.26
C PRO A 53 -18.36 -12.47 -0.92
N ALA A 54 -18.34 -13.07 -2.11
CA ALA A 54 -17.94 -12.36 -3.33
C ALA A 54 -18.88 -11.16 -3.60
N PRO A 55 -18.34 -10.00 -4.05
CA PRO A 55 -19.16 -8.87 -4.40
C PRO A 55 -20.11 -9.23 -5.54
N ALA A 56 -21.38 -8.84 -5.42
CA ALA A 56 -22.37 -9.05 -6.47
C ALA A 56 -21.98 -8.21 -7.71
N PRO A 57 -22.14 -8.74 -8.93
CA PRO A 57 -21.86 -7.98 -10.14
C PRO A 57 -22.81 -6.77 -10.22
N ILE A 58 -22.23 -5.57 -10.26
CA ILE A 58 -22.99 -4.36 -10.56
C ILE A 58 -23.19 -4.31 -12.07
N THR A 59 -24.35 -4.73 -12.56
CA THR A 59 -24.74 -4.38 -13.94
C THR A 59 -25.17 -2.92 -13.95
N PRO A 60 -24.44 -2.01 -14.64
CA PRO A 60 -24.91 -0.64 -14.77
C PRO A 60 -26.20 -0.67 -15.58
N VAL A 61 -27.34 -0.43 -14.91
CA VAL A 61 -28.61 -0.18 -15.59
C VAL A 61 -28.52 1.22 -16.18
N MET A 62 -27.85 1.36 -17.32
CA MET A 62 -27.98 2.56 -18.14
C MET A 62 -29.39 2.52 -18.72
N LYS A 63 -30.35 3.18 -18.06
CA LYS A 63 -31.63 3.49 -18.70
C LYS A 63 -31.31 4.38 -19.92
N PRO A 64 -31.54 3.93 -21.15
CA PRO A 64 -31.36 4.80 -22.30
C PRO A 64 -32.30 6.00 -22.15
N LEU A 65 -31.75 7.21 -22.28
CA LEU A 65 -32.54 8.44 -22.27
C LEU A 65 -33.58 8.37 -23.40
N SER A 66 -34.84 8.65 -23.07
CA SER A 66 -35.87 8.74 -24.10
C SER A 66 -35.57 9.96 -25.00
N LEU A 67 -35.96 9.88 -26.29
CA LEU A 67 -35.84 11.00 -27.23
C LEU A 67 -36.46 12.31 -26.70
N TRP A 68 -37.47 12.20 -25.83
CA TRP A 68 -38.13 13.33 -25.18
C TRP A 68 -37.27 14.03 -24.11
N ASP A 69 -36.38 13.31 -23.44
CA ASP A 69 -35.48 13.90 -22.44
C ASP A 69 -34.35 14.72 -23.11
N ARG A 70 -33.90 14.27 -24.29
CA ARG A 70 -32.93 15.02 -25.14
C ARG A 70 -33.54 16.32 -25.69
N LEU A 71 -34.80 16.29 -26.11
CA LEU A 71 -35.52 17.45 -26.64
C LEU A 71 -35.80 18.55 -25.59
N ARG A 72 -35.79 18.21 -24.30
CA ARG A 72 -36.05 19.17 -23.20
C ARG A 72 -34.79 19.72 -22.52
N GLY A 73 -33.60 19.44 -23.04
CA GLY A 73 -32.35 19.95 -22.48
C GLY A 73 -32.08 19.50 -21.04
N ARG A 74 -32.65 18.36 -20.60
CA ARG A 74 -32.39 17.83 -19.26
C ARG A 74 -30.95 17.33 -19.19
N ARG A 75 -30.14 18.00 -18.36
CA ARG A 75 -28.79 17.54 -17.99
C ARG A 75 -28.88 16.15 -17.34
N HIS A 76 -27.84 15.34 -17.54
CA HIS A 76 -27.71 14.03 -16.88
C HIS A 76 -28.00 14.18 -15.37
N PRO A 77 -28.81 13.29 -14.78
CA PRO A 77 -28.86 13.23 -13.32
C PRO A 77 -27.45 12.94 -12.82
N THR A 78 -26.95 13.78 -11.92
CA THR A 78 -25.73 13.53 -11.16
C THR A 78 -25.78 12.09 -10.67
N ALA A 79 -24.75 11.30 -10.95
CA ALA A 79 -24.73 9.87 -10.63
C ALA A 79 -25.00 9.70 -9.12
N GLN A 80 -26.23 9.36 -8.75
CA GLN A 80 -26.56 9.05 -7.36
C GLN A 80 -25.94 7.70 -7.07
N ILE A 81 -25.06 7.65 -6.07
CA ILE A 81 -24.51 6.40 -5.55
C ILE A 81 -25.69 5.56 -5.07
N THR A 82 -26.03 4.52 -5.83
CA THR A 82 -27.14 3.64 -5.47
C THR A 82 -26.75 2.80 -4.25
N PRO A 83 -27.71 2.30 -3.46
CA PRO A 83 -27.43 1.35 -2.39
C PRO A 83 -26.63 0.13 -2.86
N ALA A 84 -26.85 -0.31 -4.10
CA ALA A 84 -26.10 -1.40 -4.72
C ALA A 84 -24.61 -1.06 -4.93
N VAL A 85 -24.30 0.15 -5.40
CA VAL A 85 -22.91 0.63 -5.55
C VAL A 85 -22.22 0.71 -4.18
N ARG A 86 -22.92 1.23 -3.16
CA ARG A 86 -22.37 1.28 -1.80
C ARG A 86 -22.12 -0.11 -1.24
N ALA A 87 -23.06 -1.04 -1.39
CA ALA A 87 -22.91 -2.41 -0.92
C ALA A 87 -21.75 -3.14 -1.61
N ALA A 88 -21.58 -2.94 -2.91
CA ALA A 88 -20.45 -3.49 -3.65
C ALA A 88 -19.11 -2.88 -3.18
N ALA A 89 -19.05 -1.57 -2.96
CA ALA A 89 -17.85 -0.92 -2.41
C ALA A 89 -17.48 -1.47 -1.02
N THR A 90 -18.47 -1.67 -0.14
CA THR A 90 -18.26 -2.32 1.17
C THR A 90 -17.77 -3.76 1.03
N ALA A 91 -18.33 -4.53 0.09
CA ALA A 91 -17.90 -5.90 -0.16
C ALA A 91 -16.47 -5.98 -0.72
N CYS A 92 -16.10 -5.11 -1.66
CA CYS A 92 -14.73 -4.98 -2.15
C CYS A 92 -13.78 -4.61 -1.01
N ALA A 93 -14.14 -3.62 -0.19
CA ALA A 93 -13.33 -3.19 0.94
C ALA A 93 -13.11 -4.32 1.96
N ALA A 94 -14.16 -5.10 2.28
CA ALA A 94 -14.04 -6.26 3.16
C ALA A 94 -13.15 -7.36 2.54
N ARG A 95 -13.22 -7.56 1.23
CA ARG A 95 -12.39 -8.55 0.52
C ARG A 95 -10.92 -8.19 0.50
N GLU A 96 -10.60 -6.93 0.28
CA GLU A 96 -9.23 -6.40 0.36
C GLU A 96 -8.66 -6.58 1.77
N GLU A 97 -9.45 -6.24 2.80
CA GLU A 97 -9.03 -6.40 4.20
C GLU A 97 -8.75 -7.88 4.53
N PHE A 98 -9.65 -8.77 4.12
CA PHE A 98 -9.44 -10.22 4.26
C PHE A 98 -8.17 -10.69 3.54
N THR A 99 -7.93 -10.20 2.32
CA THR A 99 -6.76 -10.59 1.53
C THR A 99 -5.47 -10.12 2.20
N ARG A 100 -5.44 -8.89 2.71
CA ARG A 100 -4.32 -8.35 3.49
C ARG A 100 -4.06 -9.18 4.74
N GLN A 101 -5.07 -9.41 5.56
CA GLN A 101 -4.92 -10.16 6.81
C GLN A 101 -4.42 -11.58 6.55
N ARG A 102 -4.94 -12.24 5.52
CA ARG A 102 -4.45 -13.55 5.10
C ARG A 102 -3.00 -13.52 4.63
N LEU A 103 -2.60 -12.50 3.86
CA LEU A 103 -1.21 -12.31 3.44
C LEU A 103 -0.29 -12.15 4.66
N ILE A 104 -0.63 -11.27 5.60
CA ILE A 104 0.15 -11.01 6.82
C ILE A 104 0.23 -12.27 7.69
N ALA A 105 -0.88 -12.99 7.86
CA ALA A 105 -0.94 -14.22 8.65
C ALA A 105 -0.07 -15.35 8.08
N VAL A 106 0.20 -15.36 6.77
CA VAL A 106 1.12 -16.32 6.14
C VAL A 106 2.56 -15.84 6.19
N ALA A 107 2.80 -14.56 5.89
CA ALA A 107 4.14 -13.99 5.79
C ALA A 107 4.83 -13.86 7.16
N VAL A 108 4.13 -13.37 8.18
CA VAL A 108 4.74 -13.08 9.49
C VAL A 108 5.30 -14.32 10.17
N PRO A 109 4.59 -15.47 10.24
CA PRO A 109 5.17 -16.70 10.78
C PRO A 109 6.41 -17.17 10.03
N ALA A 110 6.39 -17.14 8.68
CA ALA A 110 7.54 -17.53 7.87
C ALA A 110 8.77 -16.64 8.11
N LEU A 111 8.56 -15.32 8.27
CA LEU A 111 9.63 -14.39 8.64
C LEU A 111 10.18 -14.67 10.04
N ARG A 112 9.31 -14.93 11.02
CA ARG A 112 9.71 -15.30 12.39
C ARG A 112 10.48 -16.62 12.43
N GLU A 113 10.10 -17.60 11.61
CA GLU A 113 10.85 -18.88 11.46
C GLU A 113 12.28 -18.67 10.96
N LEU A 114 12.50 -17.64 10.12
CA LEU A 114 13.82 -17.20 9.69
C LEU A 114 14.59 -16.38 10.74
N GLY A 115 13.98 -16.16 11.91
CA GLY A 115 14.55 -15.35 12.97
C GLY A 115 14.42 -13.84 12.74
N VAL A 116 13.62 -13.40 11.77
CA VAL A 116 13.34 -11.98 11.56
C VAL A 116 12.51 -11.46 12.74
N GLN A 117 12.97 -10.37 13.33
CA GLN A 117 12.27 -9.68 14.42
C GLN A 117 11.62 -8.39 13.93
N ARG A 118 12.30 -7.64 13.06
CA ARG A 118 11.83 -6.33 12.60
C ARG A 118 12.08 -6.14 11.13
N LEU A 119 11.12 -5.58 10.42
CA LEU A 119 11.31 -5.03 9.08
C LEU A 119 11.45 -3.51 9.19
N TYR A 120 12.34 -2.93 8.40
CA TYR A 120 12.40 -1.50 8.17
C TYR A 120 12.07 -1.26 6.70
N CYS A 121 10.99 -0.54 6.48
CA CYS A 121 10.41 -0.28 5.18
C CYS A 121 10.46 1.22 4.90
N ARG A 122 10.58 1.56 3.63
CA ARG A 122 10.46 2.93 3.13
C ARG A 122 9.20 3.05 2.30
N TYR A 123 8.73 4.27 2.13
CA TYR A 123 7.63 4.57 1.24
C TYR A 123 7.83 5.94 0.60
N ASP A 124 7.31 6.06 -0.61
CA ASP A 124 7.12 7.32 -1.30
C ASP A 124 5.81 7.29 -2.09
N GLY A 125 5.41 8.44 -2.61
CA GLY A 125 4.20 8.53 -3.40
C GLY A 125 3.76 9.95 -3.63
N GLY A 126 2.73 10.09 -4.43
CA GLY A 126 2.12 11.37 -4.74
C GLY A 126 1.24 11.27 -5.97
N ASN A 127 0.33 12.22 -6.11
CA ASN A 127 -0.68 12.27 -7.18
C ASN A 127 -1.65 11.08 -7.14
N ASP A 128 -1.33 9.98 -7.82
CA ASP A 128 -2.25 8.86 -8.04
C ASP A 128 -1.78 7.53 -7.44
N GLU A 129 -0.54 7.43 -6.96
CA GLU A 129 0.01 6.17 -6.45
C GLU A 129 0.99 6.35 -5.29
N GLY A 130 1.01 5.35 -4.40
CA GLY A 130 1.98 5.21 -3.34
C GLY A 130 2.72 3.88 -3.45
N PHE A 131 4.01 3.90 -3.14
CA PHE A 131 4.88 2.75 -3.17
C PHE A 131 5.55 2.56 -1.81
N ALA A 132 5.76 1.31 -1.42
CA ALA A 132 6.55 0.98 -0.25
C ALA A 132 7.49 -0.17 -0.56
N TRP A 133 8.70 -0.12 0.00
CA TRP A 133 9.69 -1.16 -0.21
C TRP A 133 10.48 -1.52 1.04
N LEU A 134 11.01 -2.74 1.05
CA LEU A 134 11.88 -3.22 2.12
C LEU A 134 13.26 -2.59 1.98
N ASP A 135 13.68 -1.84 3.00
CA ASP A 135 15.07 -1.39 3.13
C ASP A 135 15.90 -2.48 3.80
N SER A 136 15.38 -3.10 4.87
CA SER A 136 16.09 -4.20 5.54
C SER A 136 15.23 -4.99 6.52
N ALA A 137 15.71 -6.17 6.88
CA ALA A 137 15.20 -6.99 7.96
C ALA A 137 16.26 -7.19 9.05
N ALA A 138 15.90 -6.92 10.30
CA ALA A 138 16.71 -7.22 11.47
C ALA A 138 16.33 -8.58 12.05
N LEU A 139 17.33 -9.43 12.23
CA LEU A 139 17.22 -10.74 12.86
C LEU A 139 17.37 -10.64 14.37
N ARG A 140 16.92 -11.66 15.09
CA ARG A 140 17.02 -11.76 16.57
C ARG A 140 18.45 -11.76 17.10
N ASP A 141 19.43 -12.13 16.29
CA ASP A 141 20.84 -12.09 16.62
C ASP A 141 21.48 -10.70 16.39
N GLY A 142 20.69 -9.71 15.95
CA GLY A 142 21.13 -8.35 15.63
C GLY A 142 21.64 -8.18 14.20
N THR A 143 21.74 -9.25 13.42
CA THR A 143 22.14 -9.19 12.00
C THR A 143 21.08 -8.44 11.20
N ARG A 144 21.52 -7.53 10.33
CA ARG A 144 20.67 -6.86 9.34
C ARG A 144 20.91 -7.46 7.97
N ILE A 145 19.85 -7.84 7.28
CA ILE A 145 19.88 -8.37 5.91
C ILE A 145 19.04 -7.50 4.99
N ASP A 146 19.43 -7.41 3.72
CA ASP A 146 18.66 -6.73 2.69
C ASP A 146 17.53 -7.61 2.12
N ALA A 147 16.76 -7.05 1.18
CA ALA A 147 15.64 -7.74 0.54
C ALA A 147 16.07 -8.98 -0.25
N ASP A 148 17.23 -8.94 -0.93
CA ASP A 148 17.71 -10.05 -1.75
C ASP A 148 18.13 -11.24 -0.88
N ALA A 149 18.85 -10.98 0.21
CA ALA A 149 19.23 -12.00 1.18
C ALA A 149 18.01 -12.59 1.89
N LEU A 150 17.00 -11.76 2.22
CA LEU A 150 15.74 -12.25 2.79
C LEU A 150 14.98 -13.13 1.79
N ALA A 151 14.85 -12.68 0.54
CA ALA A 151 14.16 -13.40 -0.51
C ALA A 151 14.80 -14.76 -0.77
N GLN A 152 16.13 -14.82 -0.85
CA GLN A 152 16.88 -16.07 -1.00
C GLN A 152 16.54 -17.07 0.12
N ARG A 153 16.55 -16.63 1.39
CA ARG A 153 16.22 -17.49 2.53
C ARG A 153 14.77 -17.98 2.52
N LEU A 154 13.83 -17.15 2.11
CA LEU A 154 12.43 -17.53 1.95
C LEU A 154 12.22 -18.52 0.80
N THR A 155 12.93 -18.35 -0.31
CA THR A 155 12.93 -19.32 -1.41
C THR A 155 13.46 -20.68 -0.96
N GLU A 156 14.53 -20.73 -0.18
CA GLU A 156 15.07 -21.98 0.39
C GLU A 156 14.06 -22.70 1.30
N GLN A 157 13.15 -21.96 1.94
CA GLN A 157 12.06 -22.50 2.76
C GLN A 157 10.76 -22.78 1.98
N ARG A 158 10.81 -22.72 0.64
CA ARG A 158 9.64 -22.91 -0.24
C ARG A 158 8.49 -21.98 0.12
N PHE A 159 8.80 -20.73 0.44
CA PHE A 159 7.80 -19.76 0.87
C PHE A 159 6.71 -19.51 -0.17
N LEU A 160 7.05 -19.57 -1.47
CA LEU A 160 6.07 -19.43 -2.54
C LEU A 160 4.98 -20.52 -2.48
N ASP A 161 5.35 -21.76 -2.14
CA ASP A 161 4.35 -22.84 -1.95
C ASP A 161 3.38 -22.47 -0.85
N ARG A 162 3.87 -21.95 0.28
CA ARG A 162 3.00 -21.53 1.40
C ARG A 162 2.03 -20.44 0.97
N LEU A 163 2.50 -19.43 0.22
CA LEU A 163 1.65 -18.35 -0.29
C LEU A 163 0.57 -18.87 -1.25
N VAL A 164 0.91 -19.86 -2.08
CA VAL A 164 -0.01 -20.46 -3.06
C VAL A 164 -1.03 -21.35 -2.36
N ASP A 165 -0.61 -22.19 -1.41
CA ASP A 165 -1.47 -23.11 -0.66
C ASP A 165 -2.51 -22.34 0.17
N HIS A 166 -2.17 -21.15 0.65
CA HIS A 166 -3.11 -20.26 1.36
C HIS A 166 -3.87 -19.31 0.44
N GLY A 167 -3.69 -19.44 -0.88
CA GLY A 167 -4.39 -18.64 -1.90
C GLY A 167 -4.03 -17.15 -1.89
N VAL A 168 -2.89 -16.77 -1.30
CA VAL A 168 -2.38 -15.39 -1.28
C VAL A 168 -1.84 -15.01 -2.65
N MET A 169 -1.09 -15.92 -3.29
CA MET A 169 -0.50 -15.72 -4.61
C MET A 169 -0.85 -16.85 -5.57
N LYS A 170 -0.74 -16.56 -6.87
CA LYS A 170 -0.70 -17.57 -7.93
C LYS A 170 0.71 -17.63 -8.49
N ARG A 171 1.20 -18.83 -8.80
CA ARG A 171 2.48 -19.02 -9.47
C ARG A 171 2.44 -18.38 -10.86
N VAL A 172 3.51 -17.69 -11.20
CA VAL A 172 3.73 -17.13 -12.54
C VAL A 172 4.83 -17.95 -13.22
N ASP A 173 4.44 -18.81 -14.16
CA ASP A 173 5.36 -19.79 -14.79
C ASP A 173 6.54 -19.16 -15.55
N ARG A 174 6.42 -17.89 -15.95
CA ARG A 174 7.44 -17.14 -16.70
C ARG A 174 8.52 -16.51 -15.81
N THR A 175 8.34 -16.53 -14.50
CA THR A 175 9.21 -15.84 -13.53
C THR A 175 9.82 -16.86 -12.57
N SER A 176 11.10 -16.72 -12.24
CA SER A 176 11.71 -17.66 -11.29
C SER A 176 11.02 -17.55 -9.91
N GLU A 177 11.06 -18.63 -9.12
CA GLU A 177 10.50 -18.62 -7.77
C GLU A 177 11.18 -17.55 -6.90
N ARG A 178 12.50 -17.40 -7.04
CA ARG A 178 13.27 -16.37 -6.33
C ARG A 178 12.79 -14.97 -6.68
N ASP A 179 12.56 -14.67 -7.95
CA ASP A 179 12.12 -13.34 -8.37
C ASP A 179 10.69 -13.04 -7.90
N GLN A 180 9.81 -14.05 -7.88
CA GLN A 180 8.46 -13.92 -7.33
C GLN A 180 8.49 -13.62 -5.83
N VAL A 181 9.33 -14.35 -5.07
CA VAL A 181 9.53 -14.11 -3.64
C VAL A 181 10.17 -12.75 -3.39
N ALA A 182 11.17 -12.37 -4.19
CA ALA A 182 11.85 -11.08 -4.09
C ALA A 182 10.88 -9.91 -4.33
N SER A 183 10.08 -9.96 -5.39
CA SER A 183 9.05 -8.95 -5.66
C SER A 183 8.02 -8.88 -4.53
N PHE A 184 7.60 -10.03 -3.99
CA PHE A 184 6.66 -10.07 -2.87
C PHE A 184 7.22 -9.37 -1.61
N VAL A 185 8.43 -9.72 -1.17
CA VAL A 185 8.99 -9.14 0.07
C VAL A 185 9.47 -7.71 -0.11
N ARG A 186 9.99 -7.38 -1.30
CA ARG A 186 10.46 -6.04 -1.58
C ARG A 186 9.28 -5.10 -1.63
N ASP A 187 8.23 -5.40 -2.40
CA ASP A 187 7.21 -4.43 -2.75
C ASP A 187 5.87 -4.73 -2.05
N TRP A 188 5.23 -5.86 -2.40
CA TRP A 188 3.84 -6.13 -1.99
C TRP A 188 3.65 -6.19 -0.47
N LEU A 189 4.50 -6.93 0.25
CA LEU A 189 4.41 -7.04 1.70
C LEU A 189 4.54 -5.66 2.38
N CYS A 190 5.44 -4.83 1.89
CA CYS A 190 5.68 -3.48 2.42
C CYS A 190 4.48 -2.56 2.14
N THR A 191 3.89 -2.65 0.94
CA THR A 191 2.68 -1.90 0.58
C THR A 191 1.50 -2.21 1.51
N GLU A 192 1.33 -3.47 1.92
CA GLU A 192 0.26 -3.82 2.87
C GLU A 192 0.49 -3.21 4.26
N PHE A 193 1.72 -3.20 4.76
CA PHE A 193 2.05 -2.53 6.03
C PHE A 193 1.95 -1.00 5.93
N ALA A 194 2.36 -0.41 4.81
CA ALA A 194 2.18 1.01 4.54
C ALA A 194 0.69 1.39 4.52
N THR A 195 -0.16 0.56 3.91
CA THR A 195 -1.61 0.76 3.89
C THR A 195 -2.23 0.69 5.29
N LEU A 196 -1.73 -0.17 6.18
CA LEU A 196 -2.17 -0.21 7.57
C LEU A 196 -1.80 1.08 8.31
N LEU A 197 -0.60 1.61 8.07
CA LEU A 197 -0.10 2.82 8.72
C LEU A 197 -0.77 4.10 8.19
N LEU A 198 -0.80 4.26 6.87
CA LEU A 198 -1.14 5.49 6.16
C LEU A 198 -2.57 5.50 5.62
N GLY A 199 -3.24 4.34 5.61
CA GLY A 199 -4.58 4.20 5.04
C GLY A 199 -4.58 3.83 3.56
N ARG A 200 -5.79 3.57 3.03
CA ARG A 200 -6.01 3.04 1.67
C ARG A 200 -5.70 4.01 0.53
N GLY A 201 -5.66 5.31 0.82
CA GLY A 201 -5.33 6.34 -0.15
C GLY A 201 -3.89 6.83 -0.06
N PHE A 202 -2.98 6.05 0.55
CA PHE A 202 -1.60 6.48 0.70
C PHE A 202 -0.97 6.74 -0.69
N GLY A 203 -0.30 7.88 -0.83
CA GLY A 203 0.22 8.35 -2.12
C GLY A 203 -0.81 8.97 -3.07
N THR A 204 -2.10 9.01 -2.71
CA THR A 204 -3.14 9.65 -3.54
C THR A 204 -3.47 11.06 -3.04
N GLY A 205 -3.45 12.05 -3.94
CA GLY A 205 -3.78 13.45 -3.67
C GLY A 205 -2.77 14.44 -4.26
N GLU A 206 -3.04 15.73 -4.10
CA GLU A 206 -2.24 16.84 -4.64
C GLU A 206 -0.99 17.14 -3.78
N TYR A 207 -0.22 16.11 -3.47
CA TYR A 207 0.99 16.21 -2.66
C TYR A 207 1.99 15.13 -3.07
N VAL A 208 3.26 15.37 -2.72
CA VAL A 208 4.34 14.38 -2.80
C VAL A 208 4.76 14.03 -1.38
N MET A 209 5.05 12.76 -1.12
CA MET A 209 5.42 12.29 0.20
C MET A 209 6.55 11.25 0.18
N TYR A 210 7.31 11.22 1.27
CA TYR A 210 8.23 10.14 1.58
C TYR A 210 8.23 9.83 3.09
N GLY A 211 8.75 8.66 3.46
CA GLY A 211 9.00 8.32 4.84
C GLY A 211 9.52 6.89 5.02
N ALA A 212 9.56 6.45 6.26
CA ALA A 212 9.94 5.09 6.61
C ALA A 212 9.16 4.61 7.84
N PHE A 213 9.00 3.30 7.97
CA PHE A 213 8.37 2.69 9.13
C PHE A 213 9.04 1.38 9.53
N ALA A 214 8.92 1.05 10.80
CA ALA A 214 9.32 -0.22 11.37
C ALA A 214 8.10 -1.11 11.58
N VAL A 215 8.22 -2.37 11.18
CA VAL A 215 7.27 -3.44 11.51
C VAL A 215 7.92 -4.33 12.55
N ASP A 216 7.41 -4.29 13.78
CA ASP A 216 7.82 -5.23 14.82
C ASP A 216 6.99 -6.51 14.70
N LEU A 217 7.66 -7.58 14.29
CA LEU A 217 7.00 -8.85 14.06
C LEU A 217 6.66 -9.54 15.37
N ASP A 218 7.30 -9.27 16.50
CA ASP A 218 6.99 -9.96 17.77
C ASP A 218 5.75 -9.31 18.43
N SER A 219 5.66 -7.97 18.46
CA SER A 219 4.50 -7.25 19.02
C SER A 219 3.35 -7.04 18.02
N CYS A 220 3.53 -7.45 16.76
CA CYS A 220 2.57 -7.23 15.68
C CYS A 220 2.17 -5.75 15.53
N THR A 221 3.16 -4.86 15.46
CA THR A 221 2.96 -3.42 15.38
C THR A 221 3.69 -2.80 14.20
N VAL A 222 3.06 -1.81 13.57
CA VAL A 222 3.69 -0.89 12.62
C VAL A 222 3.85 0.47 13.30
N MET A 223 5.04 1.04 13.21
CA MET A 223 5.38 2.35 13.77
C MET A 223 6.16 3.15 12.75
N ASP A 224 5.86 4.42 12.59
CA ASP A 224 6.64 5.26 11.72
C ASP A 224 8.00 5.66 12.29
N ASP A 225 8.90 6.07 11.40
CA ASP A 225 10.14 6.76 11.68
C ASP A 225 10.05 8.27 11.38
N PRO A 226 9.90 9.13 12.40
CA PRO A 226 9.84 10.59 12.22
C PRO A 226 11.19 11.22 11.83
N LYS A 227 12.23 10.41 11.68
CA LYS A 227 13.58 10.82 11.30
C LYS A 227 14.03 10.14 10.01
N ALA A 228 13.09 9.66 9.21
CA ALA A 228 13.38 9.02 7.93
C ALA A 228 14.21 9.94 7.02
N ASP A 229 15.31 9.40 6.50
CA ASP A 229 16.10 10.06 5.45
C ASP A 229 15.24 10.22 4.16
N PRO A 230 15.45 11.28 3.36
CA PRO A 230 14.76 11.52 2.09
C PRO A 230 15.26 10.57 0.98
N VAL A 231 15.07 9.27 1.18
CA VAL A 231 15.40 8.22 0.22
C VAL A 231 14.12 7.79 -0.48
N THR A 232 14.11 7.94 -1.80
CA THR A 232 12.95 7.70 -2.66
C THR A 232 13.30 6.69 -3.76
N SER A 233 12.29 6.05 -4.33
CA SER A 233 12.40 5.10 -5.44
C SER A 233 11.61 5.54 -6.68
N ASN A 234 10.47 6.22 -6.50
CA ASN A 234 9.54 6.57 -7.59
C ASN A 234 9.34 8.07 -7.74
N ILE A 235 9.75 8.87 -6.76
CA ILE A 235 9.73 10.34 -6.83
C ILE A 235 11.16 10.90 -6.83
N GLU A 236 11.33 12.07 -7.43
CA GLU A 236 12.58 12.82 -7.36
C GLU A 236 12.55 13.84 -6.22
N ILE A 237 13.63 13.90 -5.45
CA ILE A 237 13.89 14.94 -4.45
C ILE A 237 15.21 15.61 -4.81
N ALA A 238 15.18 16.92 -5.00
CA ALA A 238 16.38 17.71 -5.25
C ALA A 238 17.26 17.78 -3.98
N ARG A 239 18.57 17.57 -4.16
CA ARG A 239 19.57 17.63 -3.08
C ARG A 239 20.00 19.06 -2.78
#